data_AF-A0A7L8UHJ7-F1
#
_entry.id   AF-A0A7L8UHJ7-F1
#
_cell.length_a   1.000
_cell.length_b   1.000
_cell.length_c   1.000
_cell.angle_alpha   90.00
_cell.angle_beta   90.00
_cell.angle_gamma   90.00
#
_symmetry.space_group_name_H-M   'P 1'
#
loop_
_entity.id
_entity.type
_entity.pdbx_description
1 polymer ?
#
loop_
_entity_poly.entity_id
_entity_poly.type
_entity_poly.pdbx_seq_one_letter_code
_entity_poly.pdbx_strand_id
1 'polypeptide(L)'
;MKKNYPFTLITLLPSSFIQAQTESYLPFENRELTIEKIMAGIVMLFVYFIPTIISWNKKNSKYLFVFNLLTAWTVLCWFVSFVWALQINRQHARILAEEKKARKKDKKLKSSTT
;
A
#
# COMPACT_ATOMS: atom_id res chain seq x y z
N MET A 1 -48.59 1.95 40.43
CA MET A 1 -48.28 0.59 39.92
C MET A 1 -47.64 0.71 38.54
N LYS A 2 -46.34 0.40 38.43
CA LYS A 2 -45.54 0.48 37.19
C LYS A 2 -45.90 -0.70 36.27
N LYS A 3 -46.32 -0.41 35.04
CA LYS A 3 -46.46 -1.42 33.98
C LYS A 3 -45.07 -1.71 33.43
N ASN A 4 -44.54 -2.89 33.74
CA ASN A 4 -43.27 -3.38 33.20
C ASN A 4 -43.53 -3.96 31.81
N TYR A 5 -43.00 -3.33 30.78
CA TYR A 5 -42.91 -3.94 29.45
C TYR A 5 -41.76 -4.96 29.48
N PRO A 6 -41.98 -6.22 29.07
CA PRO A 6 -40.90 -7.19 29.01
C PRO A 6 -39.92 -6.79 27.91
N PHE A 7 -38.64 -6.93 28.24
CA PHE A 7 -37.42 -6.68 27.46
C PHE A 7 -37.29 -7.57 26.19
N THR A 8 -38.40 -8.03 25.62
CA THR A 8 -38.46 -9.03 24.55
C THR A 8 -38.70 -8.44 23.16
N LEU A 9 -38.57 -7.12 22.98
CA LEU A 9 -38.69 -6.46 21.66
C LEU A 9 -37.35 -6.10 21.00
N ILE A 10 -36.20 -6.40 21.62
CA ILE A 10 -34.88 -5.98 21.11
C ILE A 10 -34.13 -7.10 20.33
N THR A 11 -34.61 -8.35 20.33
CA THR A 11 -33.83 -9.48 19.75
C THR A 11 -34.24 -9.92 18.35
N LEU A 12 -34.97 -9.08 17.60
CA LEU A 12 -35.38 -9.38 16.21
C LEU A 12 -34.60 -8.54 15.19
N LEU A 13 -33.30 -8.39 15.40
CA LEU A 13 -32.38 -8.17 14.28
C LEU A 13 -32.10 -9.54 13.67
N PRO A 14 -32.50 -9.80 12.42
CA PRO A 14 -32.24 -11.08 11.79
C PRO A 14 -30.72 -11.27 11.74
N SER A 15 -30.25 -12.43 12.22
CA SER A 15 -28.84 -12.83 12.26
C SER A 15 -28.16 -12.77 10.88
N SER A 16 -28.94 -12.70 9.79
CA SER A 16 -28.45 -12.41 8.44
C SER A 16 -27.86 -11.01 8.26
N PHE A 17 -28.16 -10.04 9.13
CA PHE A 17 -27.53 -8.72 9.10
C PHE A 17 -26.15 -8.71 9.78
N ILE A 18 -25.93 -9.60 10.75
CA ILE A 18 -24.59 -9.81 11.35
C ILE A 18 -23.69 -10.60 10.39
N GLN A 19 -24.25 -11.49 9.58
CA GLN A 19 -23.48 -12.26 8.60
C GLN A 19 -23.12 -11.48 7.32
N ALA A 20 -23.75 -10.32 7.06
CA ALA A 20 -23.39 -9.46 5.94
C ALA A 20 -22.07 -8.68 6.14
N GLN A 21 -21.44 -8.80 7.32
CA GLN A 21 -20.19 -8.11 7.66
C GLN A 21 -18.99 -9.06 7.81
N THR A 22 -19.13 -10.35 7.50
CA THR A 22 -18.03 -11.31 7.56
C THR A 22 -17.72 -11.75 6.14
N GLU A 23 -16.47 -11.53 5.72
CA GLU A 23 -15.90 -11.93 4.44
C GLU A 23 -16.03 -10.98 3.24
N SER A 24 -15.92 -9.66 3.45
CA SER A 24 -15.31 -8.81 2.41
C SER A 24 -13.78 -8.91 2.50
N TYR A 25 -13.24 -10.10 2.18
CA TYR A 25 -11.83 -10.22 1.80
C TYR A 25 -11.76 -9.53 0.45
N LEU A 26 -11.43 -8.25 0.46
CA LEU A 26 -10.90 -7.64 -0.75
C LEU A 26 -9.77 -8.58 -1.19
N PRO A 27 -9.81 -9.13 -2.42
CA PRO A 27 -8.82 -10.12 -2.89
C PRO A 27 -7.37 -9.59 -2.91
N PHE A 28 -7.19 -8.35 -2.45
CA PHE A 28 -5.97 -7.57 -2.45
C PHE A 28 -5.36 -7.37 -1.04
N GLU A 29 -5.91 -7.97 0.03
CA GLU A 29 -5.36 -7.87 1.40
C GLU A 29 -4.19 -8.86 1.66
N ASN A 30 -3.42 -9.23 0.63
CA ASN A 30 -2.18 -9.98 0.80
C ASN A 30 -0.96 -9.11 0.47
N ARG A 31 0.12 -9.27 1.26
CA ARG A 31 1.42 -8.64 0.98
C ARG A 31 2.16 -9.28 -0.20
N GLU A 32 1.60 -10.36 -0.75
CA GLU A 32 2.05 -11.01 -1.97
C GLU A 32 1.56 -10.19 -3.17
N LEU A 33 2.48 -9.91 -4.11
CA LEU A 33 2.19 -9.17 -5.33
C LEU A 33 1.44 -10.10 -6.30
N THR A 34 0.14 -10.26 -6.05
CA THR A 34 -0.72 -11.23 -6.75
C THR A 34 -1.09 -10.73 -8.14
N ILE A 35 -1.23 -11.65 -9.10
CA ILE A 35 -1.64 -11.38 -10.49
C ILE A 35 -2.90 -10.49 -10.54
N GLU A 36 -3.81 -10.66 -9.59
CA GLU A 36 -5.05 -9.88 -9.47
C GLU A 36 -4.80 -8.39 -9.22
N LYS A 37 -3.83 -8.04 -8.37
CA LYS A 37 -3.42 -6.64 -8.14
C LYS A 37 -2.78 -6.04 -9.38
N ILE A 38 -1.96 -6.82 -10.08
CA ILE A 38 -1.33 -6.41 -11.33
C ILE A 38 -2.40 -6.14 -12.38
N MET A 39 -3.37 -7.05 -12.52
CA MET A 39 -4.49 -6.91 -13.45
C MET A 39 -5.37 -5.71 -13.12
N ALA A 40 -5.70 -5.49 -11.84
CA ALA A 40 -6.44 -4.30 -11.40
C ALA A 40 -5.66 -3.00 -11.69
N GLY A 41 -4.35 -2.98 -11.44
CA GLY A 41 -3.48 -1.84 -11.76
C GLY A 41 -3.43 -1.55 -13.26
N ILE A 42 -3.37 -2.58 -14.11
CA ILE A 42 -3.43 -2.44 -15.57
C ILE A 42 -4.78 -1.87 -16.03
N VAL A 43 -5.89 -2.35 -15.48
CA VAL A 43 -7.22 -1.81 -15.81
C VAL A 43 -7.33 -0.34 -15.39
N MET A 44 -6.82 0.01 -14.21
CA MET A 44 -6.81 1.39 -13.74
C MET A 44 -5.94 2.30 -14.63
N LEU A 45 -4.83 1.77 -15.18
CA LEU A 45 -4.02 2.45 -16.17
C LEU A 45 -4.82 2.75 -17.45
N PHE A 46 -5.59 1.78 -17.98
CA PHE A 46 -6.43 2.01 -19.16
C PHE A 46 -7.55 3.04 -18.92
N VAL A 47 -8.19 2.99 -17.74
CA VAL A 47 -9.21 3.99 -17.35
C VAL A 47 -8.58 5.38 -17.25
N TYR A 48 -7.34 5.49 -16.80
CA TYR A 48 -6.63 6.76 -16.73
C TYR A 48 -6.29 7.35 -18.11
N PHE A 49 -6.22 6.53 -19.17
CA PHE A 49 -6.07 6.99 -20.56
C PHE A 49 -7.38 7.46 -21.22
N ILE A 50 -8.53 7.37 -20.53
CA ILE A 50 -9.82 7.91 -21.02
C ILE A 50 -9.75 9.37 -21.50
N PRO A 51 -9.16 10.33 -20.76
CA PRO A 51 -9.02 11.71 -21.24
C PRO A 51 -8.23 11.83 -22.56
N THR A 52 -7.28 10.92 -22.82
CA THR A 52 -6.57 10.83 -24.10
C THR A 52 -7.51 10.38 -25.23
N ILE A 53 -8.38 9.40 -24.96
CA ILE A 53 -9.36 8.90 -25.92
C ILE A 53 -10.42 9.97 -26.24
N ILE A 54 -10.89 10.70 -25.24
CA ILE A 54 -11.85 11.81 -25.40
C ILE A 54 -11.25 12.93 -26.26
N SER A 55 -9.94 13.17 -26.13
CA SER A 55 -9.21 14.19 -26.88
C SER A 55 -8.93 13.81 -28.35
N TRP A 56 -9.12 12.56 -28.77
CA TRP A 56 -8.67 12.03 -30.07
C TRP A 56 -9.15 12.83 -31.29
N ASN A 57 -10.35 13.42 -31.22
CA ASN A 57 -10.94 14.18 -32.33
C ASN A 57 -10.48 15.66 -32.43
N LYS A 58 -9.51 16.08 -31.61
CA LYS A 58 -8.98 17.45 -31.60
C LYS A 58 -7.53 17.48 -32.12
N LYS A 59 -7.20 18.50 -32.93
CA LYS A 59 -5.85 18.72 -33.53
C LYS A 59 -4.70 18.68 -32.51
N ASN A 60 -4.96 19.04 -31.26
CA ASN A 60 -3.97 19.10 -30.18
C ASN A 60 -3.86 17.82 -29.34
N SER A 61 -4.51 16.72 -29.74
CA SER A 61 -4.56 15.48 -28.96
C SER A 61 -3.19 14.88 -28.65
N LYS A 62 -2.22 15.08 -29.55
CA LYS A 62 -0.84 14.59 -29.39
C LYS A 62 -0.16 15.19 -28.16
N TYR A 63 -0.43 16.45 -27.84
CA TYR A 63 0.16 17.13 -26.68
C TYR A 63 -0.42 16.61 -25.37
N LEU A 64 -1.73 16.37 -25.31
CA LEU A 64 -2.38 15.79 -24.14
C LEU A 64 -1.93 14.35 -23.91
N PHE A 65 -1.75 13.55 -24.96
CA PHE A 65 -1.19 12.20 -24.85
C PHE A 65 0.24 12.21 -24.28
N VAL A 66 1.13 13.03 -24.85
CA VAL A 66 2.52 13.11 -24.41
C VAL A 66 2.62 13.66 -22.99
N PHE A 67 1.81 14.66 -22.64
CA PHE A 67 1.74 15.19 -21.28
C PHE A 67 1.27 14.11 -20.29
N ASN A 68 0.17 13.42 -20.60
CA ASN A 68 -0.38 12.38 -19.71
C ASN A 68 0.59 11.18 -19.54
N LEU A 69 1.30 10.81 -20.61
CA LEU A 69 2.34 9.77 -20.58
C LEU A 69 3.57 10.20 -19.76
N LEU A 70 4.09 11.41 -19.98
CA LEU A 70 5.26 11.94 -19.26
C LEU A 70 4.95 12.19 -17.79
N THR A 71 3.79 12.75 -17.47
CA THR A 71 3.37 12.97 -16.08
C THR A 71 3.19 11.65 -15.34
N ALA A 72 2.57 10.64 -15.96
CA ALA A 72 2.44 9.33 -15.34
C ALA A 72 3.80 8.65 -15.15
N TRP A 73 4.65 8.63 -16.19
CA TRP A 73 5.95 7.97 -16.15
C TRP A 73 6.91 8.65 -15.17
N THR A 74 6.89 9.98 -15.06
CA THR A 74 7.72 10.72 -14.10
C THR A 74 7.26 10.50 -12.65
N VAL A 75 5.95 10.52 -12.39
CA VAL A 75 5.42 10.28 -11.04
C VAL A 75 5.68 8.83 -10.60
N LEU A 76 5.47 7.84 -11.48
CA LEU A 76 5.79 6.44 -11.21
C LEU A 76 7.28 6.21 -10.95
N CYS A 77 8.16 6.72 -11.82
CA CYS A 77 9.60 6.60 -11.61
C CYS A 77 10.04 7.27 -10.30
N TRP A 78 9.51 8.46 -9.99
CA TRP A 78 9.82 9.13 -8.73
C TRP A 78 9.36 8.34 -7.51
N PHE A 79 8.16 7.75 -7.56
CA PHE A 79 7.63 6.94 -6.46
C PHE A 79 8.45 5.67 -6.22
N VAL A 80 8.87 4.99 -7.30
CA VAL A 80 9.76 3.82 -7.20
C VAL A 80 11.12 4.22 -6.61
N SER A 81 11.73 5.32 -7.08
CA SER A 81 12.97 5.85 -6.52
C SER A 81 12.82 6.23 -5.04
N PHE A 82 11.68 6.79 -4.65
CA PHE A 82 11.39 7.15 -3.26
C PHE A 82 11.29 5.93 -2.35
N VAL A 83 10.53 4.90 -2.76
CA VAL A 83 10.44 3.63 -2.03
C VAL A 83 11.82 2.99 -1.88
N TRP A 84 12.63 3.00 -2.95
CA TRP A 84 13.99 2.46 -2.91
C TRP A 84 14.91 3.25 -1.96
N ALA A 85 14.85 4.58 -1.99
CA ALA A 85 15.61 5.44 -1.08
C ALA A 85 15.27 5.18 0.40
N LEU A 86 13.99 4.93 0.70
CA LEU A 86 13.56 4.55 2.06
C LEU A 86 14.12 3.18 2.49
N GLN A 87 14.24 2.22 1.57
CA GLN A 87 14.82 0.90 1.88
C GLN A 87 16.34 0.96 2.11
N ILE A 88 17.06 1.80 1.36
CA ILE A 88 18.52 1.98 1.48
C ILE A 88 18.92 2.45 2.88
N ASN A 89 18.18 3.42 3.44
CA ASN A 89 18.45 3.92 4.80
C ASN A 89 18.39 2.81 5.86
N ARG A 90 17.49 1.83 5.69
CA ARG A 90 17.34 0.74 6.65
C ARG A 90 18.53 -0.24 6.63
N GLN A 91 19.15 -0.47 5.47
CA GLN A 91 20.30 -1.38 5.37
C GLN A 91 21.56 -0.76 5.97
N HIS A 92 21.84 0.51 5.65
CA HIS A 92 22.99 1.24 6.21
C HIS A 92 22.94 1.33 7.75
N ALA A 93 21.76 1.55 8.33
CA ALA A 93 21.60 1.60 9.78
C ALA A 93 21.93 0.26 10.47
N ARG A 94 21.65 -0.88 9.83
CA ARG A 94 21.94 -2.22 10.37
C ARG A 94 23.44 -2.51 10.37
N ILE A 95 24.11 -2.20 9.27
CA ILE A 95 25.56 -2.41 9.12
C ILE A 95 26.33 -1.60 10.18
N LEU A 96 25.98 -0.33 10.38
CA LEU A 96 26.59 0.53 11.41
C LEU A 96 26.32 0.03 12.84
N ALA A 97 25.15 -0.57 13.09
CA ALA A 97 24.83 -1.14 14.39
C ALA A 97 25.66 -2.41 14.67
N GLU A 98 25.90 -3.23 13.66
CA GLU A 98 26.74 -4.43 13.77
C GLU A 98 28.22 -4.07 13.97
N GLU A 99 28.75 -3.11 13.21
CA GLU A 99 30.12 -2.63 13.36
C GLU A 99 30.37 -2.10 14.79
N LYS A 100 29.45 -1.30 15.33
CA LYS A 100 29.52 -0.81 16.71
C LYS A 100 29.50 -1.94 17.74
N LYS A 101 28.74 -3.01 17.52
CA LYS A 101 28.70 -4.17 18.42
C LYS A 101 30.02 -4.96 18.38
N ALA A 102 30.59 -5.17 17.19
CA ALA A 102 31.89 -5.83 17.01
C ALA A 102 33.00 -5.04 17.74
N ARG A 103 33.09 -3.73 17.49
CA ARG A 103 34.06 -2.83 18.16
C ARG A 103 33.96 -2.85 19.68
N LYS A 104 32.75 -2.96 20.24
CA LYS A 104 32.55 -3.06 21.69
C LYS A 104 33.03 -4.41 22.24
N LYS A 105 32.81 -5.51 21.52
CA LYS A 105 33.31 -6.85 21.90
C LYS A 105 34.84 -6.87 21.95
N ASP A 106 35.50 -6.32 20.94
CA ASP A 106 36.97 -6.30 20.87
C ASP A 106 37.60 -5.50 22.01
N LYS A 107 36.99 -4.36 22.37
CA LYS A 107 37.43 -3.57 23.54
C LYS A 107 37.24 -4.31 24.86
N LYS A 108 36.13 -5.07 25.00
CA LYS A 108 35.85 -5.85 26.20
C LYS A 108 36.78 -7.06 26.33
N LEU A 109 37.14 -7.69 25.20
CA LEU A 109 38.12 -8.77 25.15
C LEU A 109 39.51 -8.27 25.56
N LYS A 110 39.99 -7.17 24.96
CA LYS A 110 41.32 -6.60 25.29
C LYS A 110 41.45 -6.16 26.75
N SER A 111 40.39 -5.67 27.37
CA SER A 111 40.38 -5.27 28.80
C SER A 111 40.23 -6.44 29.77
N SER A 112 39.89 -7.64 29.29
CA SER A 112 39.82 -8.84 30.14
C SER A 112 41.12 -9.67 30.11
N THR A 113 42.00 -9.42 29.14
CA THR A 113 43.29 -10.12 28.97
C THR A 113 44.48 -9.31 29.50
N THR A 114 44.25 -8.09 29.98
CA THR A 114 45.25 -7.25 30.66
C THR A 114 44.89 -7.17 32.13
#